data_AF-A0A2C9UAR8-F1
#
_entry.id   AF-A0A2C9UAR8-F1
#
_cell.length_a   1.000
_cell.length_b   1.000
_cell.length_c   1.000
_cell.angle_alpha   90.00
_cell.angle_beta   90.00
_cell.angle_gamma   90.00
#
_symmetry.space_group_name_H-M   'P 1'
#
loop_
_entity.id
_entity.type
_entity.pdbx_description
1 polymer ?
#
loop_
_entity_poly.entity_id
_entity_poly.type
_entity_poly.pdbx_seq_one_letter_code
_entity_poly.pdbx_strand_id
1 'polypeptide(L)'
;MRCPSQTFCQIGHQYSAGHGILKLSPFLSLALPPPLPDKMLKLWKWYQHCLSSHPVKTQIISSGILWGIGDIGAQYITHSTALRRLNNSQDVQPEFKVNWKRVAITSLFGFGFVGPVGHFWYQGLDRLIRTRLQLQPKSVRFVAAKVAADGIIFGPFDLFVFFTYMGFSTGKNATQVKEDVKRDFLPALILEGGVWPIVQIANFRYVPVRYQLLYVNMFCLLDSGFLSWIEQQNDAPWKQWFTSFQPLKERGGQGRL
;
A
#
# COMPACT_ATOMS: atom_id res chain seq x y z
N MET A 1 26.44 -23.21 -33.48
CA MET A 1 25.24 -24.05 -33.32
C MET A 1 25.70 -25.42 -32.84
N ARG A 2 25.56 -25.73 -31.55
CA ARG A 2 25.97 -27.02 -30.96
C ARG A 2 24.85 -27.53 -30.07
N CYS A 3 24.34 -28.70 -30.43
CA CYS A 3 23.85 -29.72 -29.50
C CYS A 3 24.73 -30.96 -29.78
N PRO A 4 25.18 -31.66 -28.73
CA PRO A 4 24.68 -33.02 -28.58
C PRO A 4 24.41 -33.44 -27.13
N SER A 5 23.34 -34.23 -27.03
CA SER A 5 23.03 -35.35 -26.14
C SER A 5 24.12 -35.90 -25.21
N GLN A 6 23.69 -36.11 -23.96
CA GLN A 6 23.87 -37.33 -23.15
C GLN A 6 25.24 -38.01 -23.18
N THR A 7 26.03 -37.80 -22.11
CA THR A 7 26.88 -38.85 -21.53
C THR A 7 27.15 -38.45 -20.09
N PHE A 8 26.81 -39.30 -19.12
CA PHE A 8 27.62 -39.68 -17.95
C PHE A 8 26.74 -40.48 -17.00
N CYS A 9 26.66 -41.78 -17.30
CA CYS A 9 26.35 -42.82 -16.34
C CYS A 9 27.69 -43.46 -15.95
N GLN A 10 27.79 -43.88 -14.68
CA GLN A 10 28.91 -44.50 -13.98
C GLN A 10 29.98 -43.56 -13.39
N ILE A 11 30.01 -43.46 -12.06
CA ILE A 11 30.92 -44.20 -11.17
C ILE A 11 30.71 -43.59 -9.77
N GLY A 12 30.33 -44.41 -8.79
CA GLY A 12 30.08 -43.94 -7.42
C GLY A 12 29.84 -45.10 -6.48
N HIS A 13 30.94 -45.69 -6.03
CA HIS A 13 31.04 -46.84 -5.13
C HIS A 13 30.12 -46.78 -3.88
N GLN A 14 29.56 -47.95 -3.58
CA GLN A 14 29.19 -48.42 -2.25
C GLN A 14 30.25 -48.07 -1.19
N TYR A 15 29.86 -47.34 -0.15
CA TYR A 15 30.43 -47.48 1.20
C TYR A 15 29.31 -47.32 2.23
N SER A 16 29.09 -48.40 2.97
CA SER A 16 28.26 -48.46 4.16
C SER A 16 29.14 -48.16 5.37
N ALA A 17 28.79 -47.14 6.15
CA ALA A 17 29.25 -46.96 7.53
C ALA A 17 28.23 -46.07 8.24
N GLY A 18 27.50 -46.67 9.18
CA GLY A 18 26.60 -45.92 10.05
C GLY A 18 27.40 -45.09 11.05
N HIS A 19 26.97 -43.86 11.28
CA HIS A 19 27.10 -43.13 12.54
C HIS A 19 26.08 -41.99 12.54
N GLY A 20 25.45 -41.77 13.69
CA GLY A 20 24.29 -40.89 13.84
C GLY A 20 24.56 -39.46 13.39
N ILE A 21 23.71 -38.98 12.47
CA ILE A 21 23.54 -37.56 12.21
C ILE A 21 22.11 -37.22 12.61
N LEU A 22 22.02 -36.34 13.60
CA LEU A 22 20.81 -35.66 14.04
C LEU A 22 19.86 -35.37 12.85
N LYS A 23 18.65 -35.93 12.90
CA LYS A 23 17.52 -35.51 12.05
C LYS A 23 17.17 -34.05 12.38
N LEU A 24 17.89 -33.11 11.79
CA LEU A 24 17.42 -31.75 11.62
C LEU A 24 16.49 -31.72 10.41
N SER A 25 15.17 -31.73 10.68
CA SER A 25 14.13 -30.93 10.02
C SER A 25 12.80 -31.69 9.85
N PRO A 26 11.70 -31.20 10.46
CA PRO A 26 10.35 -31.40 9.94
C PRO A 26 9.66 -30.08 9.59
N PHE A 27 10.41 -29.04 9.16
CA PHE A 27 9.85 -27.69 8.98
C PHE A 27 10.02 -27.05 7.60
N LEU A 28 10.39 -27.80 6.56
CA LEU A 28 10.55 -27.24 5.21
C LEU A 28 9.66 -27.89 4.14
N SER A 29 8.41 -28.18 4.48
CA SER A 29 7.35 -28.37 3.49
C SER A 29 6.35 -27.23 3.60
N LEU A 30 6.79 -26.02 3.23
CA LEU A 30 5.86 -24.93 2.94
C LEU A 30 5.10 -25.36 1.68
N ALA A 31 3.88 -25.86 1.85
CA ALA A 31 3.03 -26.26 0.75
C ALA A 31 2.95 -25.09 -0.25
N LEU A 32 3.35 -25.34 -1.51
CA LEU A 32 3.17 -24.35 -2.57
C LEU A 32 1.69 -23.97 -2.60
N PRO A 33 1.33 -22.68 -2.63
CA PRO A 33 -0.08 -22.29 -2.67
C PRO A 33 -0.74 -22.93 -3.89
N PRO A 34 -2.00 -23.37 -3.78
CA PRO A 34 -2.72 -23.98 -4.88
C PRO A 34 -2.77 -23.02 -6.08
N PRO A 35 -2.74 -23.54 -7.33
CA PRO A 35 -2.84 -22.69 -8.51
C PRO A 35 -4.14 -21.89 -8.50
N LEU A 36 -4.06 -20.64 -8.96
CA LEU A 36 -5.21 -19.76 -9.04
C LEU A 36 -6.33 -20.37 -9.90
N PRO A 37 -7.62 -20.19 -9.55
CA PRO A 37 -8.74 -20.63 -10.35
C PRO A 37 -8.65 -20.14 -11.81
N ASP A 38 -9.05 -20.96 -12.78
CA ASP A 38 -8.90 -20.67 -14.22
C ASP A 38 -9.45 -19.31 -14.65
N LYS A 39 -10.55 -18.86 -14.03
CA LYS A 39 -11.16 -17.55 -14.29
C LYS A 39 -10.22 -16.40 -13.87
N MET A 40 -9.56 -16.52 -12.72
CA MET A 40 -8.58 -15.54 -12.24
C MET A 40 -7.35 -15.51 -13.13
N LEU A 41 -6.89 -16.68 -13.60
CA LEU A 41 -5.76 -16.77 -14.51
C LEU A 41 -6.07 -16.11 -15.87
N LYS A 42 -7.28 -16.29 -16.41
CA LYS A 42 -7.74 -15.62 -17.63
C LYS A 42 -7.80 -14.10 -17.45
N LEU A 43 -8.37 -13.63 -16.35
CA LEU A 43 -8.43 -12.19 -16.04
C LEU A 43 -7.03 -11.58 -15.90
N TRP A 44 -6.12 -12.28 -15.22
CA TRP A 44 -4.73 -11.86 -15.07
C TRP A 44 -3.99 -11.78 -16.41
N LYS A 45 -4.16 -12.78 -17.29
CA LYS A 45 -3.59 -12.76 -18.65
C LYS A 45 -4.14 -11.61 -19.49
N TRP A 46 -5.45 -11.35 -19.41
CA TRP A 46 -6.08 -10.22 -20.07
C TRP A 46 -5.52 -8.88 -19.56
N TYR A 47 -5.42 -8.70 -18.24
CA TYR A 47 -4.83 -7.51 -17.65
C TYR A 47 -3.37 -7.30 -18.11
N GLN A 48 -2.57 -8.37 -18.12
CA GLN A 48 -1.19 -8.31 -18.62
C GLN A 48 -1.14 -7.87 -20.09
N HIS A 49 -2.04 -8.38 -20.93
CA HIS A 49 -2.13 -8.00 -22.34
C HIS A 49 -2.48 -6.51 -22.49
N CYS A 50 -3.48 -6.03 -21.76
CA CYS A 50 -3.84 -4.61 -21.76
C CYS A 50 -2.68 -3.74 -21.28
N LEU A 51 -2.00 -4.14 -20.19
CA LEU A 51 -0.86 -3.43 -19.64
C LEU A 51 0.34 -3.39 -20.61
N SER A 52 0.56 -4.46 -21.40
CA SER A 52 1.62 -4.45 -22.42
C SER A 52 1.29 -3.54 -23.60
N SER A 53 0.03 -3.50 -24.02
CA SER A 53 -0.39 -2.75 -25.20
C SER A 53 -0.63 -1.26 -24.91
N HIS A 54 -1.18 -0.95 -23.73
CA HIS A 54 -1.54 0.42 -23.32
C HIS A 54 -1.22 0.66 -21.83
N PRO A 55 0.07 0.68 -21.44
CA PRO A 55 0.49 0.64 -20.04
C PRO A 55 -0.07 1.80 -19.20
N VAL A 56 -0.05 3.03 -19.73
CA VAL A 56 -0.56 4.22 -19.03
C VAL A 56 -2.07 4.12 -18.82
N LYS A 57 -2.84 3.85 -19.90
CA LYS A 57 -4.30 3.79 -19.84
C LYS A 57 -4.79 2.69 -18.88
N THR A 58 -4.18 1.51 -18.96
CA THR A 58 -4.53 0.38 -18.08
C THR A 58 -4.27 0.71 -16.62
N GLN A 59 -3.14 1.34 -16.31
CA GLN A 59 -2.81 1.74 -14.95
C GLN A 59 -3.73 2.84 -14.41
N ILE A 60 -4.07 3.83 -15.23
CA ILE A 60 -5.03 4.90 -14.88
C ILE A 60 -6.39 4.31 -14.52
N ILE A 61 -6.95 3.47 -15.42
CA ILE A 61 -8.28 2.88 -15.22
C ILE A 61 -8.29 1.95 -14.00
N SER A 62 -7.29 1.07 -13.88
CA SER A 62 -7.21 0.16 -12.73
C SER A 62 -7.01 0.90 -11.40
N SER A 63 -6.29 2.02 -11.39
CA SER A 63 -6.14 2.85 -10.18
C SER A 63 -7.48 3.44 -9.75
N GLY A 64 -8.25 4.04 -10.66
CA GLY A 64 -9.57 4.59 -10.31
C GLY A 64 -10.55 3.53 -9.78
N ILE A 65 -10.55 2.34 -10.37
CA ILE A 65 -11.38 1.22 -9.89
C ILE A 65 -10.94 0.77 -8.48
N LEU A 66 -9.64 0.56 -8.28
CA LEU A 66 -9.12 0.11 -6.98
C LEU A 66 -9.39 1.14 -5.89
N TRP A 67 -9.13 2.42 -6.14
CA TRP A 67 -9.42 3.48 -5.16
C TRP A 67 -10.90 3.55 -4.78
N GLY A 68 -11.81 3.38 -5.75
CA GLY A 68 -13.24 3.29 -5.47
C GLY A 68 -13.62 2.08 -4.59
N ILE A 69 -13.07 0.89 -4.90
CA ILE A 69 -13.28 -0.32 -4.09
C ILE A 69 -12.72 -0.14 -2.67
N GLY A 70 -11.55 0.48 -2.54
CA GLY A 70 -10.90 0.76 -1.26
C GLY A 70 -11.73 1.68 -0.39
N ASP A 71 -12.32 2.71 -0.99
CA ASP A 71 -13.20 3.62 -0.28
C ASP A 71 -14.45 2.91 0.25
N ILE A 72 -15.07 2.03 -0.55
CA ILE A 72 -16.20 1.20 -0.08
C ILE A 72 -15.77 0.31 1.10
N GLY A 73 -14.60 -0.34 0.99
CA GLY A 73 -14.04 -1.17 2.07
C GLY A 73 -13.77 -0.38 3.35
N ALA A 74 -13.19 0.81 3.23
CA ALA A 74 -12.92 1.71 4.35
C ALA A 74 -14.22 2.18 5.01
N GLN A 75 -15.24 2.54 4.22
CA GLN A 75 -16.57 2.90 4.74
C GLN A 75 -17.22 1.72 5.49
N TYR A 76 -17.10 0.50 4.95
CA TYR A 76 -17.60 -0.70 5.60
C TYR A 76 -16.91 -0.96 6.94
N ILE A 77 -15.58 -0.92 6.98
CA ILE A 77 -14.81 -1.11 8.23
C ILE A 77 -15.20 -0.06 9.27
N THR A 78 -15.33 1.20 8.84
CA THR A 78 -15.75 2.29 9.72
C THR A 78 -17.14 2.01 10.31
N HIS A 79 -18.09 1.60 9.48
CA HIS A 79 -19.45 1.27 9.91
C HIS A 79 -19.50 0.05 10.83
N SER A 80 -18.89 -1.07 10.44
CA SER A 80 -18.85 -2.29 11.24
C SER A 80 -18.20 -2.09 12.61
N THR A 81 -17.19 -1.24 12.68
CA THR A 81 -16.51 -0.94 13.95
C THR A 81 -17.33 0.03 14.82
N ALA A 82 -18.04 0.99 14.21
CA ALA A 82 -19.00 1.84 14.92
C ALA A 82 -20.17 1.00 15.52
N LEU A 83 -20.70 0.03 14.76
CA LEU A 83 -21.73 -0.89 15.26
C LEU A 83 -21.25 -1.70 16.48
N ARG A 84 -19.99 -2.17 16.48
CA ARG A 84 -19.43 -2.90 17.63
C ARG A 84 -19.37 -2.05 18.90
N ARG A 85 -19.23 -0.73 18.79
CA ARG A 85 -19.28 0.19 19.95
C ARG A 85 -20.69 0.40 20.44
N LEU A 86 -21.63 0.59 19.51
CA LEU A 86 -23.04 0.75 19.83
C LEU A 86 -23.64 -0.55 20.40
N ASN A 87 -23.15 -1.73 20.03
CA ASN A 87 -23.64 -2.98 20.63
C ASN A 87 -23.34 -3.11 22.14
N ASN A 88 -22.40 -2.33 22.69
CA ASN A 88 -22.21 -2.20 24.14
C ASN A 88 -23.22 -1.22 24.78
N SER A 89 -23.94 -0.43 23.98
CA SER A 89 -24.90 0.60 24.36
C SER A 89 -26.21 0.34 23.62
N GLN A 90 -27.05 -0.53 24.18
CA GLN A 90 -28.32 -1.05 23.66
C GLN A 90 -29.22 -0.03 22.91
N ASP A 91 -28.88 0.28 21.66
CA ASP A 91 -29.59 1.22 20.80
C ASP A 91 -29.51 0.80 19.32
N VAL A 92 -30.48 1.26 18.54
CA VAL A 92 -30.80 0.85 17.16
C VAL A 92 -29.55 0.67 16.27
N GLN A 93 -29.41 -0.49 15.62
CA GLN A 93 -28.32 -0.79 14.67
C GLN A 93 -28.49 0.04 13.37
N PRO A 94 -27.64 1.04 13.08
CA PRO A 94 -27.74 1.76 11.81
C PRO A 94 -27.48 0.83 10.61
N GLU A 95 -28.22 1.06 9.53
CA GLU A 95 -28.05 0.34 8.26
C GLU A 95 -26.81 0.85 7.51
N PHE A 96 -26.02 -0.06 6.94
CA PHE A 96 -24.84 0.31 6.17
C PHE A 96 -25.22 0.99 4.85
N LYS A 97 -24.99 2.30 4.76
CA LYS A 97 -25.21 3.09 3.55
C LYS A 97 -23.90 3.58 2.96
N VAL A 98 -23.62 3.17 1.73
CA VAL A 98 -22.44 3.62 0.98
C VAL A 98 -22.61 5.08 0.54
N ASN A 99 -21.64 5.92 0.89
CA ASN A 99 -21.51 7.28 0.38
C ASN A 99 -20.87 7.26 -1.01
N TRP A 100 -21.71 7.14 -2.04
CA TRP A 100 -21.28 7.12 -3.45
C TRP A 100 -20.55 8.39 -3.89
N LYS A 101 -20.84 9.55 -3.28
CA LYS A 101 -20.11 10.80 -3.56
C LYS A 101 -18.65 10.66 -3.16
N ARG A 102 -18.37 10.11 -1.97
CA ARG A 102 -16.99 9.86 -1.51
C ARG A 102 -16.27 8.85 -2.41
N VAL A 103 -16.95 7.76 -2.78
CA VAL A 103 -16.41 6.75 -3.71
C VAL A 103 -16.05 7.36 -5.07
N ALA A 104 -16.90 8.23 -5.61
CA ALA A 104 -16.62 8.92 -6.87
C ALA A 104 -15.41 9.85 -6.75
N ILE A 105 -15.31 10.62 -5.68
CA ILE A 105 -14.18 11.52 -5.41
C ILE A 105 -12.86 10.74 -5.31
N THR A 106 -12.82 9.67 -4.51
CA THR A 106 -11.59 8.87 -4.35
C THR A 106 -11.23 8.10 -5.62
N SER A 107 -12.23 7.60 -6.34
CA SER A 107 -12.04 6.96 -7.65
C SER A 107 -11.45 7.95 -8.67
N LEU A 108 -11.94 9.19 -8.69
CA LEU A 108 -11.39 10.27 -9.53
C LEU A 108 -9.96 10.66 -9.12
N PHE A 109 -9.62 10.62 -7.84
CA PHE A 109 -8.24 10.80 -7.39
C PHE A 109 -7.32 9.69 -7.90
N GLY A 110 -7.74 8.43 -7.76
CA GLY A 110 -7.04 7.26 -8.28
C GLY A 110 -6.82 7.33 -9.79
N PHE A 111 -7.85 7.75 -10.52
CA PHE A 111 -7.81 7.89 -11.98
C PHE A 111 -6.97 9.09 -12.45
N GLY A 112 -7.21 10.26 -11.87
CA GLY A 112 -6.67 11.54 -12.35
C GLY A 112 -5.28 11.89 -11.82
N PHE A 113 -4.91 11.37 -10.64
CA PHE A 113 -3.63 11.69 -9.99
C PHE A 113 -2.76 10.44 -9.80
N VAL A 114 -3.21 9.48 -8.99
CA VAL A 114 -2.38 8.32 -8.60
C VAL A 114 -1.99 7.46 -9.80
N GLY A 115 -2.94 7.23 -10.72
CA GLY A 115 -2.73 6.53 -11.97
C GLY A 115 -1.61 7.12 -12.83
N PRO A 116 -1.75 8.36 -13.34
CA PRO A 116 -0.74 8.96 -14.21
C PRO A 116 0.54 9.30 -13.45
N VAL A 117 0.44 9.96 -12.29
CA VAL A 117 1.62 10.41 -11.54
C VAL A 117 2.41 9.20 -11.04
N GLY A 118 1.74 8.20 -10.47
CA GLY A 118 2.39 6.96 -10.02
C GLY A 118 3.06 6.20 -11.15
N HIS A 119 2.44 6.13 -12.35
CA HIS A 119 3.05 5.51 -13.52
C HIS A 119 4.40 6.14 -13.86
N PHE A 120 4.40 7.46 -14.05
CA PHE A 120 5.60 8.19 -14.43
C PHE A 120 6.62 8.24 -13.31
N TRP A 121 6.18 8.28 -12.05
CA TRP A 121 7.06 8.23 -10.88
C TRP A 121 7.86 6.94 -10.83
N TYR A 122 7.22 5.77 -10.87
CA TYR A 122 7.92 4.49 -10.76
C TYR A 122 8.83 4.20 -11.96
N GLN A 123 8.41 4.57 -13.17
CA GLN A 123 9.27 4.48 -14.35
C GLN A 123 10.44 5.46 -14.30
N GLY A 124 10.18 6.70 -13.88
CA GLY A 124 11.17 7.75 -13.74
C GLY A 124 12.23 7.40 -12.71
N LEU A 125 11.83 6.91 -11.53
CA LEU A 125 12.73 6.44 -10.48
C LEU A 125 13.63 5.30 -10.96
N ASP A 126 13.05 4.28 -11.60
CA ASP A 126 13.82 3.15 -12.10
C ASP A 126 14.85 3.61 -13.15
N ARG A 127 14.44 4.49 -14.08
CA ARG A 127 15.33 5.05 -15.10
C ARG A 127 16.43 5.92 -14.48
N LEU A 128 16.09 6.83 -13.58
CA LEU A 128 17.02 7.76 -12.94
C LEU A 128 18.09 6.99 -12.15
N ILE A 129 17.70 6.00 -11.36
CA ILE A 129 18.65 5.26 -10.52
C ILE A 129 19.57 4.38 -11.37
N ARG A 130 19.04 3.74 -12.44
CA ARG A 130 19.88 2.95 -13.36
C ARG A 130 20.85 3.82 -14.16
N THR A 131 20.40 4.97 -14.65
CA THR A 131 21.20 5.79 -15.58
C THR A 131 22.14 6.74 -14.85
N ARG A 132 21.69 7.38 -13.77
CA ARG A 132 22.47 8.41 -13.05
C ARG A 132 23.29 7.81 -11.92
N LEU A 133 22.70 6.92 -11.12
CA LEU A 133 23.40 6.29 -9.99
C LEU A 133 24.10 4.98 -10.36
N GLN A 134 23.86 4.45 -11.56
CA GLN A 134 24.47 3.23 -12.10
C GLN A 134 24.37 2.03 -11.15
N LEU A 135 23.31 1.99 -10.35
CA LEU A 135 23.10 0.94 -9.37
C LEU A 135 22.54 -0.31 -10.05
N GLN A 136 23.09 -1.47 -9.68
CA GLN A 136 22.63 -2.76 -10.17
C GLN A 136 21.17 -3.01 -9.77
N PRO A 137 20.29 -3.39 -10.72
CA PRO A 137 18.91 -3.71 -10.41
C PRO A 137 18.83 -4.77 -9.31
N LYS A 138 17.89 -4.58 -8.37
CA LYS A 138 17.65 -5.47 -7.20
C LYS A 138 18.77 -5.51 -6.16
N SER A 139 19.84 -4.72 -6.30
CA SER A 139 20.81 -4.50 -5.22
C SER A 139 20.13 -3.83 -4.01
N VAL A 140 20.64 -4.08 -2.81
CA VAL A 140 20.16 -3.42 -1.58
C VAL A 140 20.23 -1.90 -1.73
N ARG A 141 21.31 -1.38 -2.33
CA ARG A 141 21.47 0.07 -2.58
C ARG A 141 20.42 0.60 -3.55
N PHE A 142 20.08 -0.18 -4.58
CA PHE A 142 19.06 0.19 -5.56
C PHE A 142 17.68 0.30 -4.90
N VAL A 143 17.31 -0.70 -4.10
CA VAL A 143 16.05 -0.70 -3.36
C VAL A 143 16.01 0.43 -2.34
N ALA A 144 17.06 0.60 -1.53
CA ALA A 144 17.15 1.65 -0.53
C ALA A 144 17.02 3.06 -1.15
N ALA A 145 17.68 3.31 -2.29
CA ALA A 145 17.55 4.58 -3.00
C ALA A 145 16.11 4.84 -3.49
N LYS A 146 15.43 3.81 -4.01
CA LYS A 146 14.02 3.93 -4.41
C LYS A 146 13.11 4.21 -3.22
N VAL A 147 13.26 3.45 -2.13
CA VAL A 147 12.45 3.63 -0.91
C VAL A 147 12.68 5.02 -0.30
N ALA A 148 13.92 5.49 -0.26
CA ALA A 148 14.23 6.83 0.24
C ALA A 148 13.63 7.92 -0.64
N ALA A 149 13.75 7.81 -1.96
CA ALA A 149 13.14 8.78 -2.87
C ALA A 149 11.61 8.77 -2.76
N ASP A 150 11.01 7.58 -2.67
CA ASP A 150 9.57 7.42 -2.51
C ASP A 150 9.08 8.02 -1.19
N GLY A 151 9.72 7.66 -0.06
CA GLY A 151 9.31 8.12 1.27
C GLY A 151 9.61 9.59 1.57
N ILE A 152 10.69 10.16 1.02
CA ILE A 152 11.11 11.54 1.33
C ILE A 152 10.53 12.56 0.33
N ILE A 153 10.32 12.17 -0.92
CA ILE A 153 9.85 13.09 -1.98
C ILE A 153 8.39 12.81 -2.28
N PHE A 154 8.06 11.59 -2.68
CA PHE A 154 6.71 11.27 -3.16
C PHE A 154 5.70 11.18 -2.03
N GLY A 155 6.03 10.55 -0.91
CA GLY A 155 5.14 10.39 0.25
C GLY A 155 4.58 11.73 0.76
N PRO A 156 5.42 12.71 1.15
CA PRO A 156 4.93 14.02 1.61
C PRO A 156 4.14 14.76 0.54
N PHE A 157 4.55 14.66 -0.73
CA PHE A 157 3.87 15.32 -1.84
C PHE A 157 2.48 14.72 -2.10
N ASP A 158 2.40 13.40 -2.24
CA ASP A 158 1.17 12.64 -2.45
C ASP A 158 0.19 12.88 -1.30
N LEU A 159 0.67 12.78 -0.06
CA LEU A 159 -0.15 13.02 1.13
C LEU A 159 -0.71 14.44 1.15
N PHE A 160 0.12 15.45 0.85
CA PHE A 160 -0.32 16.84 0.83
C PHE A 160 -1.40 17.08 -0.23
N VAL A 161 -1.19 16.54 -1.44
CA VAL A 161 -2.16 16.64 -2.53
C VAL A 161 -3.45 15.91 -2.18
N PHE A 162 -3.36 14.72 -1.56
CA PHE A 162 -4.52 13.94 -1.12
C PHE A 162 -5.37 14.72 -0.10
N PHE A 163 -4.78 15.21 0.99
CA PHE A 163 -5.51 15.98 2.01
C PHE A 163 -6.18 17.22 1.41
N THR A 164 -5.44 17.93 0.56
CA THR A 164 -5.95 19.14 -0.10
C THR A 164 -7.11 18.82 -1.04
N TYR A 165 -6.95 17.80 -1.89
CA TYR A 165 -7.96 17.34 -2.83
C TYR A 165 -9.24 16.87 -2.12
N MET A 166 -9.09 16.04 -1.10
CA MET A 166 -10.21 15.51 -0.32
C MET A 166 -10.94 16.63 0.42
N GLY A 167 -10.21 17.58 1.00
CA GLY A 167 -10.79 18.75 1.65
C GLY A 167 -11.66 19.58 0.71
N PHE A 168 -11.14 19.98 -0.45
CA PHE A 168 -11.92 20.76 -1.41
C PHE A 168 -13.08 19.96 -2.03
N SER A 169 -12.86 18.70 -2.36
CA SER A 169 -13.89 17.84 -2.98
C SER A 169 -15.06 17.52 -2.05
N THR A 170 -14.83 17.61 -0.73
CA THR A 170 -15.89 17.49 0.29
C THR A 170 -16.60 18.80 0.59
N GLY A 171 -16.19 19.91 -0.04
CA GLY A 171 -16.83 21.22 0.07
C GLY A 171 -16.25 22.12 1.16
N LYS A 172 -15.09 21.78 1.72
CA LYS A 172 -14.39 22.65 2.69
C LYS A 172 -13.80 23.87 2.00
N ASN A 173 -13.78 25.00 2.70
CA ASN A 173 -13.11 26.21 2.22
C ASN A 173 -11.58 26.13 2.46
N ALA A 174 -10.82 27.02 1.82
CA ALA A 174 -9.35 26.99 1.88
C ALA A 174 -8.78 27.11 3.31
N THR A 175 -9.46 27.85 4.20
CA THR A 175 -9.04 28.00 5.60
C THR A 175 -9.19 26.68 6.36
N GLN A 176 -10.34 26.02 6.21
CA GLN A 176 -10.60 24.70 6.80
C GLN A 176 -9.62 23.64 6.29
N VAL A 177 -9.36 23.61 4.99
CA VAL A 177 -8.38 22.67 4.41
C VAL A 177 -6.98 22.92 4.98
N LYS A 178 -6.58 24.19 5.11
CA LYS A 178 -5.28 24.56 5.69
C LYS A 178 -5.16 24.14 7.16
N GLU A 179 -6.24 24.26 7.93
CA GLU A 179 -6.28 23.84 9.33
C GLU A 179 -6.20 22.32 9.46
N ASP A 180 -6.97 21.58 8.66
CA ASP A 180 -6.92 20.12 8.62
C ASP A 180 -5.53 19.60 8.23
N VAL A 181 -4.93 20.17 7.18
CA VAL A 181 -3.56 19.82 6.78
C VAL A 181 -2.58 20.10 7.93
N LYS A 182 -2.66 21.26 8.59
CA LYS A 182 -1.76 21.55 9.72
C LYS A 182 -1.93 20.59 10.89
N ARG A 183 -3.17 20.16 11.15
CA ARG A 183 -3.51 19.28 12.28
C ARG A 183 -3.07 17.84 12.01
N ASP A 184 -3.35 17.33 10.81
CA ASP A 184 -3.34 15.89 10.53
C ASP A 184 -2.17 15.46 9.63
N PHE A 185 -1.55 16.37 8.88
CA PHE A 185 -0.50 16.01 7.92
C PHE A 185 0.72 15.38 8.58
N LEU A 186 1.25 15.97 9.65
CA LEU A 186 2.46 15.45 10.29
C LEU A 186 2.20 14.11 11.01
N PRO A 187 1.13 13.95 11.81
CA PRO A 187 0.77 12.63 12.35
C PRO A 187 0.60 11.56 11.27
N ALA A 188 -0.11 11.88 10.18
CA ALA A 188 -0.27 10.96 9.06
C ALA A 188 1.07 10.63 8.42
N LEU A 189 1.91 11.63 8.14
CA LEU A 189 3.22 11.42 7.52
C LEU A 189 4.12 10.50 8.34
N ILE A 190 4.12 10.62 9.66
CA ILE A 190 4.92 9.74 10.53
C ILE A 190 4.36 8.32 10.51
N LEU A 191 3.04 8.16 10.56
CA LEU A 191 2.37 6.86 10.54
C LEU A 191 2.64 6.14 9.20
N GLU A 192 2.36 6.81 8.09
CA GLU A 192 2.63 6.31 6.74
C GLU A 192 4.13 6.03 6.55
N GLY A 193 4.98 6.93 7.03
CA GLY A 193 6.44 6.80 6.99
C GLY A 193 6.99 5.62 7.79
N GLY A 194 6.24 5.08 8.75
CA GLY A 194 6.60 3.85 9.47
C GLY A 194 6.20 2.57 8.73
N VAL A 195 5.02 2.57 8.10
CA VAL A 195 4.42 1.36 7.48
C VAL A 195 4.88 1.18 6.03
N TRP A 196 4.82 2.24 5.23
CA TRP A 196 5.07 2.17 3.79
C TRP A 196 6.48 1.75 3.39
N PRO A 197 7.57 2.07 4.11
CA PRO A 197 8.89 1.59 3.73
C PRO A 197 8.96 0.06 3.65
N ILE A 198 8.26 -0.66 4.53
CA ILE A 198 8.23 -2.14 4.52
C ILE A 198 7.55 -2.63 3.24
N VAL A 199 6.40 -2.04 2.91
CA VAL A 199 5.63 -2.33 1.69
C VAL A 199 6.45 -2.00 0.43
N GLN A 200 7.13 -0.85 0.40
CA GLN A 200 7.91 -0.40 -0.74
C GLN A 200 9.22 -1.17 -0.92
N ILE A 201 9.85 -1.63 0.17
CA ILE A 201 11.00 -2.55 0.08
C ILE A 201 10.59 -3.81 -0.67
N ALA A 202 9.46 -4.43 -0.30
CA ALA A 202 8.94 -5.61 -0.99
C ALA A 202 8.60 -5.30 -2.47
N ASN A 203 7.92 -4.18 -2.71
CA ASN A 203 7.55 -3.71 -4.04
C ASN A 203 8.79 -3.58 -4.95
N PHE A 204 9.78 -2.81 -4.55
CA PHE A 204 10.97 -2.55 -5.38
C PHE A 204 11.93 -3.73 -5.48
N ARG A 205 11.90 -4.67 -4.52
CA ARG A 205 12.76 -5.86 -4.53
C ARG A 205 12.21 -7.00 -5.40
N TYR A 206 10.90 -7.20 -5.41
CA TYR A 206 10.26 -8.38 -6.01
C TYR A 206 9.35 -8.06 -7.19
N VAL A 207 8.73 -6.87 -7.23
CA VAL A 207 7.74 -6.52 -8.24
C VAL A 207 8.40 -5.81 -9.44
N PRO A 208 8.22 -6.29 -10.68
CA PRO A 208 8.67 -5.58 -11.87
C PRO A 208 8.01 -4.20 -11.99
N VAL A 209 8.75 -3.19 -12.48
CA VAL A 209 8.32 -1.77 -12.53
C VAL A 209 6.91 -1.57 -13.08
N ARG A 210 6.54 -2.28 -14.15
CA ARG A 210 5.20 -2.22 -14.76
C ARG A 210 4.05 -2.62 -13.84
N TYR A 211 4.30 -3.38 -12.77
CA TYR A 211 3.30 -3.83 -11.80
C TYR A 211 3.41 -3.11 -10.45
N GLN A 212 4.42 -2.25 -10.25
CA GLN A 212 4.68 -1.59 -8.95
C GLN A 212 3.51 -0.70 -8.52
N LEU A 213 2.88 0.01 -9.47
CA LEU A 213 1.69 0.81 -9.18
C LEU A 213 0.48 -0.04 -8.81
N LEU A 214 0.26 -1.17 -9.50
CA LEU A 214 -0.82 -2.09 -9.16
C LEU A 214 -0.64 -2.64 -7.75
N TYR A 215 0.59 -3.03 -7.40
CA TYR A 215 0.93 -3.49 -6.06
C TYR A 215 0.61 -2.44 -5.00
N VAL A 216 1.05 -1.20 -5.20
CA VAL A 216 0.80 -0.08 -4.28
C VAL A 216 -0.70 0.18 -4.12
N ASN A 217 -1.45 0.27 -5.23
CA ASN A 217 -2.90 0.48 -5.16
C ASN A 217 -3.63 -0.63 -4.38
N MET A 218 -3.19 -1.88 -4.46
CA MET A 218 -3.78 -2.96 -3.65
C MET A 218 -3.49 -2.78 -2.16
N PHE A 219 -2.29 -2.31 -1.80
CA PHE A 219 -1.96 -2.02 -0.41
C PHE A 219 -2.66 -0.76 0.10
N CYS A 220 -2.94 0.25 -0.74
CA CYS A 220 -3.77 1.40 -0.37
C CYS A 220 -5.19 0.98 0.06
N LEU A 221 -5.75 -0.10 -0.52
CA LEU A 221 -7.02 -0.68 -0.06
C LEU A 221 -6.92 -1.14 1.41
N LEU A 222 -5.83 -1.84 1.73
CA LEU A 222 -5.58 -2.39 3.06
C LEU A 222 -5.29 -1.28 4.06
N ASP A 223 -4.50 -0.29 3.63
CA ASP A 223 -4.13 0.87 4.41
C ASP A 223 -5.35 1.72 4.77
N SER A 224 -6.25 1.97 3.82
CA SER A 224 -7.52 2.67 4.07
C SER A 224 -8.36 1.96 5.15
N GLY A 225 -8.37 0.63 5.15
CA GLY A 225 -9.04 -0.16 6.19
C GLY A 225 -8.32 -0.12 7.54
N PHE A 226 -7.00 -0.18 7.52
CA PHE A 226 -6.15 -0.14 8.70
C PHE A 226 -6.22 1.21 9.42
N LEU A 227 -6.15 2.32 8.68
CA LEU A 227 -6.30 3.68 9.21
C LEU A 227 -7.68 3.90 9.80
N SER A 228 -8.75 3.50 9.11
CA SER A 228 -10.12 3.54 9.64
C SER A 228 -10.25 2.78 10.96
N TRP A 229 -9.57 1.64 11.10
CA TRP A 229 -9.56 0.86 12.33
C TRP A 229 -8.70 1.50 13.42
N ILE A 230 -7.51 2.03 13.08
CA ILE A 230 -6.64 2.74 14.00
C ILE A 230 -7.33 3.98 14.54
N GLU A 231 -7.84 4.86 13.68
CA GLU A 231 -8.43 6.16 14.03
C GLU A 231 -9.47 6.00 15.12
N GLN A 232 -10.23 4.92 15.07
CA GLN A 232 -11.25 4.65 16.07
C GLN A 232 -10.66 4.33 17.46
N GLN A 233 -9.48 3.72 17.60
CA GLN A 233 -8.85 3.35 18.89
C GLN A 233 -8.35 4.54 19.75
N ASN A 234 -9.15 5.61 19.91
CA ASN A 234 -8.77 6.85 20.59
C ASN A 234 -8.27 6.70 22.05
N ASP A 235 -8.46 5.55 22.69
CA ASP A 235 -8.00 5.29 24.07
C ASP A 235 -6.68 4.50 24.17
N ALA A 236 -6.00 4.23 23.04
CA ALA A 236 -4.76 3.45 23.07
C ALA A 236 -3.57 4.30 23.58
N PRO A 237 -2.80 3.85 24.60
CA PRO A 237 -1.72 4.64 25.21
C PRO A 237 -0.66 5.15 24.24
N TRP A 238 -0.39 4.39 23.17
CA TRP A 238 0.62 4.74 22.17
C TRP A 238 0.23 5.92 21.26
N LYS A 239 -1.08 6.21 21.12
CA LYS A 239 -1.55 7.38 20.36
C LYS A 239 -1.26 8.71 21.05
N GLN A 240 -1.17 8.73 22.38
CA GLN A 240 -0.81 9.92 23.15
C GLN A 240 0.58 10.46 22.76
N TRP A 241 1.47 9.57 22.34
CA TRP A 241 2.78 9.93 21.83
C TRP A 241 2.68 10.73 20.51
N PHE A 242 1.74 10.38 19.63
CA PHE A 242 1.49 11.12 18.39
C PHE A 242 0.79 12.46 18.62
N THR A 243 -0.20 12.52 19.53
CA THR A 243 -0.84 13.80 19.90
C THR A 243 0.06 14.73 20.71
N SER A 244 1.08 14.20 21.40
CA SER A 244 2.07 15.02 22.13
C SER A 244 2.97 15.87 21.23
N PHE A 245 2.99 15.62 19.91
CA PHE A 245 3.65 16.48 18.91
C PHE A 245 2.78 17.66 18.45
N GLN A 246 1.53 17.78 18.87
CA GLN A 246 0.75 19.01 18.67
C GLN A 246 1.20 20.08 19.67
N PRO A 247 1.60 21.28 19.23
CA PRO A 247 1.87 22.36 20.16
C PRO A 247 0.56 22.73 20.87
N LEU A 248 0.57 22.61 22.19
CA LEU A 248 -0.42 23.12 23.13
C LEU A 248 -0.86 24.54 22.76
N LYS A 249 -1.95 24.68 21.99
CA LYS A 249 -2.61 25.98 21.79
C LYS A 249 -4.13 25.92 21.94
N GLU A 250 -4.66 25.04 22.79
CA GLU A 250 -6.04 25.15 23.26
C GLU A 250 -6.17 24.73 24.74
N ARG A 251 -5.31 25.27 25.61
CA ARG A 251 -5.49 25.16 27.07
C ARG A 251 -5.59 26.53 27.77
N GLY A 252 -6.14 27.52 27.09
CA GLY A 252 -6.22 28.90 27.56
C GLY A 252 -7.51 29.65 27.23
N GLY A 253 -8.63 28.95 27.04
CA GLY A 253 -9.88 29.58 26.56
C GLY A 253 -11.16 29.15 27.26
N GLN A 254 -11.10 28.52 28.43
CA GLN A 254 -12.31 28.21 29.19
C GLN A 254 -12.08 28.45 30.69
N GLY A 255 -12.32 29.70 31.08
CA GLY A 255 -12.30 30.14 32.47
C GLY A 255 -12.96 31.51 32.58
N ARG A 256 -14.18 31.52 33.14
CA ARG A 256 -15.06 32.66 33.48
C ARG A 256 -15.76 33.23 32.25
N LEU A 257 -17.09 33.31 32.20
CA LEU A 257 -18.06 33.69 33.25
C LEU A 257 -19.25 32.72 33.32
#